data_AF-A0A0F9B7E0-F1
#
_entry.id   AF-A0A0F9B7E0-F1
#
_cell.length_a   1.000
_cell.length_b   1.000
_cell.length_c   1.000
_cell.angle_alpha   90.00
_cell.angle_beta   90.00
_cell.angle_gamma   90.00
#
_symmetry.space_group_name_H-M   'P 1'
#
loop_
_entity.id
_entity.type
_entity.pdbx_description
1 polymer ?
#
loop_
_entity_poly.entity_id
_entity_poly.type
_entity_poly.pdbx_seq_one_letter_code
_entity_poly.pdbx_strand_id
1 'polypeptide(L)'
;MKQAFAIVTDTGHNIPDAIVQGLQLQEVPFTINFGVQGSVNDGVLEMQEFAGLLDRYEKGAGYPTTAVPSPGRFAEAFRRCIAAGQSRILAVTTTTARLVTRFF
;
A
#
# COMPACT_ATOMS: atom_id res chain seq x y z
N MET A 1 0.23 9.21 -25.60
CA MET A 1 1.69 9.00 -25.73
C MET A 1 2.08 7.82 -24.84
N LYS A 2 2.93 6.90 -25.31
CA LYS A 2 3.43 5.81 -24.46
C LYS A 2 4.38 6.41 -23.41
N GLN A 3 4.11 6.20 -22.12
CA GLN A 3 5.01 6.66 -21.07
C GLN A 3 6.40 6.01 -21.24
N ALA A 4 7.45 6.80 -21.01
CA ALA A 4 8.84 6.38 -21.24
C ALA A 4 9.39 5.43 -20.15
N PHE A 5 8.65 5.30 -19.05
CA PHE A 5 8.89 4.40 -17.92
C PHE A 5 7.57 4.20 -17.15
N ALA A 6 7.45 3.10 -16.42
CA ALA A 6 6.38 2.92 -15.44
C ALA A 6 6.76 3.58 -14.11
N ILE A 7 5.75 4.05 -13.37
CA ILE A 7 5.92 4.54 -12.00
C ILE A 7 5.24 3.54 -11.08
N VAL A 8 6.01 3.04 -10.11
CA VAL A 8 5.53 2.13 -9.07
C VAL A 8 5.70 2.84 -7.74
N THR A 9 4.67 2.82 -6.92
CA THR A 9 4.67 3.43 -5.60
C THR A 9 3.94 2.55 -4.60
N ASP A 10 3.94 2.94 -3.33
CA ASP A 10 3.11 2.33 -2.30
C ASP A 10 2.00 3.29 -1.87
N THR A 11 0.92 2.72 -1.32
CA THR A 11 -0.26 3.51 -0.92
C THR A 11 0.02 4.46 0.25
N GLY A 12 1.16 4.34 0.93
CA GLY A 12 1.56 5.23 2.02
C GLY A 12 1.74 6.70 1.60
N HIS A 13 1.74 7.00 0.30
CA HIS A 13 1.78 8.36 -0.24
C HIS A 13 0.41 9.04 -0.29
N ASN A 14 -0.70 8.30 -0.12
CA ASN A 14 -2.08 8.81 -0.19
C ASN A 14 -2.33 9.65 -1.46
N ILE A 15 -1.92 9.13 -2.62
CA ILE A 15 -2.03 9.85 -3.89
C ILE A 15 -3.50 9.86 -4.31
N PRO A 16 -4.08 11.02 -4.69
CA PRO A 16 -5.45 11.07 -5.20
C PRO A 16 -5.67 10.19 -6.44
N ASP A 17 -6.79 9.49 -6.51
CA ASP A 17 -7.15 8.57 -7.61
C ASP A 17 -7.02 9.20 -9.00
N ALA A 18 -7.39 10.47 -9.15
CA ALA A 18 -7.27 11.19 -10.42
C ALA A 18 -5.81 11.26 -10.92
N ILE A 19 -4.85 11.37 -10.00
CA ILE A 19 -3.42 11.37 -10.32
C ILE A 19 -2.94 9.94 -10.59
N VAL A 20 -3.36 8.96 -9.76
CA VAL A 20 -3.06 7.54 -9.97
C VAL A 20 -3.49 7.10 -11.37
N GLN A 21 -4.72 7.41 -11.76
CA GLN A 21 -5.30 7.09 -13.06
C GLN A 21 -4.65 7.90 -14.19
N GLY A 22 -4.48 9.22 -13.99
CA GLY A 22 -3.91 10.12 -15.01
C GLY A 22 -2.46 9.78 -15.36
N LEU A 23 -1.68 9.32 -14.38
CA LEU A 23 -0.29 8.89 -14.56
C LEU A 23 -0.12 7.37 -14.67
N GLN A 24 -1.20 6.59 -14.62
CA GLN A 24 -1.17 5.12 -14.67
C GLN A 24 -0.23 4.50 -13.63
N LEU A 25 -0.20 5.10 -12.43
CA LEU A 25 0.65 4.66 -11.34
C LEU A 25 0.30 3.22 -10.94
N GLN A 26 1.33 2.44 -10.62
CA GLN A 26 1.17 1.10 -10.07
C GLN A 26 1.36 1.18 -8.56
N GLU A 27 0.26 1.19 -7.81
CA GLU A 27 0.30 1.21 -6.35
C GLU A 27 0.41 -0.19 -5.75
N VAL A 28 1.37 -0.36 -4.84
CA VAL A 28 1.57 -1.57 -4.05
C VAL A 28 1.03 -1.29 -2.65
N PRO A 29 -0.09 -1.91 -2.24
CA PRO A 29 -0.77 -1.48 -1.03
C PRO A 29 -0.07 -2.02 0.23
N PHE A 30 -0.11 -1.19 1.26
CA PHE A 30 0.18 -1.60 2.63
C PHE A 30 -0.84 -2.64 3.11
N THR A 31 -0.50 -3.33 4.20
CA THR A 31 -1.42 -4.23 4.87
C THR A 31 -1.81 -3.65 6.23
N ILE A 32 -3.10 -3.63 6.51
CA ILE A 32 -3.69 -3.28 7.80
C ILE A 32 -4.08 -4.59 8.49
N ASN A 33 -3.52 -4.84 9.68
CA ASN A 33 -3.73 -6.05 10.46
C ASN A 33 -4.63 -5.76 11.66
N PHE A 34 -5.70 -6.53 11.78
CA PHE A 34 -6.71 -6.46 12.85
C PHE A 34 -6.51 -7.61 13.87
N GLY A 35 -5.25 -8.02 14.10
CA GLY A 35 -4.93 -9.14 14.98
C GLY A 35 -5.60 -10.44 14.52
N VAL A 36 -6.41 -11.06 15.39
CA VAL A 36 -7.10 -12.33 15.10
C VAL A 36 -8.22 -12.21 14.08
N GLN A 37 -8.69 -10.99 13.78
CA GLN A 37 -9.74 -10.75 12.78
C GLN A 37 -9.21 -10.77 11.35
N GLY A 38 -7.89 -10.91 11.17
CA GLY A 38 -7.22 -11.00 9.89
C GLY A 38 -6.61 -9.67 9.44
N SER A 39 -6.42 -9.54 8.13
CA SER A 39 -5.74 -8.39 7.54
C SER A 39 -6.35 -8.02 6.19
N VAL A 40 -6.33 -6.74 5.85
CA VAL A 40 -6.75 -6.23 4.54
C VAL A 40 -5.63 -5.41 3.91
N ASN A 41 -5.67 -5.27 2.59
CA ASN A 41 -4.83 -4.29 1.92
C ASN A 41 -5.44 -2.89 2.13
N ASP A 42 -4.57 -1.90 2.18
CA ASP A 42 -4.97 -0.50 2.12
C ASP A 42 -5.78 -0.20 0.84
N GLY A 43 -6.77 0.68 0.94
CA GLY A 43 -7.76 0.96 -0.11
C GLY A 43 -8.94 -0.03 -0.22
N VAL A 44 -8.99 -1.09 0.61
CA VAL A 44 -10.14 -2.02 0.63
C VAL A 44 -11.31 -1.48 1.47
N LEU A 45 -11.00 -0.73 2.53
CA LEU A 45 -12.01 -0.16 3.43
C LEU A 45 -12.17 1.33 3.15
N GLU A 46 -13.42 1.79 3.10
CA GLU A 46 -13.71 3.21 3.10
C GLU A 46 -13.35 3.84 4.45
N MET A 47 -13.06 5.15 4.44
CA MET A 47 -12.62 5.85 5.65
C MET A 47 -13.64 5.74 6.79
N GLN A 48 -14.94 5.81 6.49
CA GLN A 48 -16.02 5.63 7.48
C GLN A 48 -16.05 4.21 8.06
N GLU A 49 -15.80 3.18 7.24
CA GLU A 49 -15.78 1.79 7.71
C GLU A 49 -14.60 1.57 8.65
N PHE A 50 -13.42 2.07 8.27
CA PHE A 50 -12.24 2.00 9.11
C PHE A 50 -12.43 2.76 10.43
N ALA A 51 -13.01 3.96 10.41
CA ALA A 51 -13.32 4.70 11.63
C ALA A 51 -14.29 3.94 12.55
N GLY A 52 -15.36 3.35 11.97
CA GLY A 52 -16.31 2.54 12.73
C GLY A 52 -15.70 1.26 13.30
N LEU A 53 -14.65 0.71 12.70
CA LEU A 53 -13.86 -0.38 13.29
C LEU A 53 -13.06 0.11 14.49
N LEU A 54 -12.39 1.28 14.38
CA LEU A 54 -11.62 1.86 15.48
C LEU A 54 -12.48 2.16 16.72
N ASP A 55 -13.72 2.62 16.53
CA ASP A 55 -14.65 2.91 17.63
C ASP A 55 -15.05 1.65 18.43
N ARG A 56 -14.95 0.46 17.82
CA ARG A 56 -15.27 -0.83 18.47
C ARG A 56 -14.12 -1.41 19.26
N TYR A 57 -12.89 -0.93 19.05
CA TYR A 57 -11.74 -1.42 19.81
C TYR A 57 -11.78 -0.86 21.23
N GLU A 58 -12.05 -1.74 22.20
CA GLU A 58 -11.90 -1.39 23.61
C GLU A 58 -10.44 -1.03 23.92
N LYS A 59 -10.24 0.00 24.75
CA LYS A 59 -8.92 0.38 25.29
C LYS A 59 -8.32 -0.81 26.05
N GLY A 60 -7.54 -1.64 25.36
CA GLY A 60 -6.89 -2.83 25.89
C GLY A 60 -6.79 -4.01 24.92
N ALA A 61 -7.64 -4.06 23.89
CA ALA A 61 -7.66 -5.15 22.90
C ALA A 61 -6.59 -5.02 21.79
N GLY A 62 -5.88 -3.88 21.75
CA GLY A 62 -4.84 -3.57 20.77
C GLY A 62 -5.41 -2.90 19.51
N TYR A 63 -4.76 -1.82 19.06
CA TYR A 63 -5.12 -1.14 17.81
C TYR A 63 -4.64 -1.92 16.58
N PRO A 64 -5.26 -1.71 15.40
CA PRO A 64 -4.74 -2.26 14.16
C PRO A 64 -3.29 -1.84 13.93
N THR A 65 -2.49 -2.74 13.35
CA THR A 65 -1.10 -2.45 13.00
C THR A 65 -0.90 -2.45 11.50
N THR A 66 -0.01 -1.61 11.00
CA THR A 66 0.32 -1.52 9.58
C THR A 66 1.61 -2.28 9.28
N ALA A 67 1.66 -2.98 8.14
CA ALA A 67 2.86 -3.59 7.60
C ALA A 67 3.20 -3.02 6.22
N VAL A 68 4.49 -2.75 6.00
CA VAL A 68 4.99 -2.34 4.68
C VAL A 68 4.76 -3.45 3.65
N PRO A 69 4.58 -3.10 2.36
CA PRO A 69 4.51 -4.11 1.33
C PRO A 69 5.81 -4.92 1.26
N SER A 70 5.69 -6.24 1.12
CA SER A 70 6.87 -7.09 1.02
C SER A 70 7.62 -6.86 -0.30
N PRO A 71 8.94 -7.14 -0.35
CA PRO A 71 9.69 -7.11 -1.60
C PRO A 71 9.07 -7.96 -2.71
N GLY A 72 8.41 -9.07 -2.35
CA GLY A 72 7.69 -9.92 -3.30
C GLY A 72 6.52 -9.22 -3.99
N ARG A 73 5.77 -8.37 -3.26
CA ARG A 73 4.66 -7.58 -3.83
C ARG A 73 5.17 -6.52 -4.82
N PHE A 74 6.29 -5.87 -4.50
CA PHE A 74 6.95 -4.97 -5.46
C PHE A 74 7.45 -5.73 -6.69
N ALA A 75 8.04 -6.92 -6.51
CA ALA A 75 8.49 -7.74 -7.62
C ALA A 75 7.33 -8.16 -8.55
N GLU A 76 6.13 -8.42 -8.00
CA GLU A 76 4.92 -8.65 -8.79
C GLU A 76 4.50 -7.42 -9.60
N ALA A 77 4.49 -6.23 -8.99
CA ALA A 77 4.18 -4.98 -9.69
C ALA A 77 5.18 -4.72 -10.83
N PHE A 78 6.47 -4.96 -10.58
CA PHE A 78 7.51 -4.84 -11.62
C PHE A 78 7.29 -5.82 -12.76
N ARG A 79 6.96 -7.10 -12.47
CA ARG A 79 6.64 -8.09 -13.50
C ARG A 79 5.45 -7.66 -14.36
N ARG A 80 4.41 -7.05 -13.78
CA ARG A 80 3.27 -6.51 -14.53
C ARG A 80 3.68 -5.36 -15.45
N CYS A 81 4.52 -4.44 -14.97
CA CYS A 81 5.06 -3.35 -15.79
C CYS A 81 5.85 -3.88 -17.00
N ILE A 82 6.72 -4.86 -16.77
CA ILE A 82 7.54 -5.48 -17.81
C ILE A 82 6.65 -6.20 -18.83
N ALA A 83 5.65 -6.96 -18.36
CA ALA A 83 4.67 -7.64 -19.23
C ALA A 83 3.85 -6.64 -20.07
N ALA A 84 3.59 -5.44 -19.55
CA ALA A 84 2.97 -4.34 -20.29
C ALA A 84 3.94 -3.61 -21.27
N GLY A 85 5.18 -4.11 -21.42
CA GLY A 85 6.15 -3.61 -22.40
C GLY A 85 6.91 -2.35 -21.95
N GLN A 86 7.06 -2.15 -20.64
CA GLN A 86 7.87 -1.08 -20.05
C GLN A 86 9.31 -1.54 -19.85
N SER A 87 10.26 -0.77 -20.37
CA SER A 87 11.70 -1.07 -20.27
C SER A 87 12.40 -0.42 -19.07
N ARG A 88 11.70 0.51 -18.39
CA ARG A 88 12.21 1.24 -17.23
C ARG A 88 11.10 1.40 -16.19
N ILE A 89 11.48 1.33 -14.92
CA ILE A 89 10.58 1.48 -13.78
C ILE A 89 11.21 2.47 -12.80
N LEU A 90 10.46 3.51 -12.44
CA LEU A 90 10.76 4.39 -11.32
C LEU A 90 9.96 3.92 -10.11
N ALA A 91 10.64 3.42 -9.08
CA ALA A 91 10.01 3.03 -7.83
C ALA A 91 10.19 4.15 -6.79
N VAL A 92 9.08 4.70 -6.30
CA VAL A 92 9.06 5.72 -5.23
C VAL A 92 8.37 5.11 -4.02
N THR A 93 9.14 4.84 -2.96
CA THR A 93 8.63 4.16 -1.76
C THR A 93 8.70 5.05 -0.53
N THR A 94 7.75 4.89 0.39
CA THR A 94 7.84 5.53 1.70
C THR A 94 9.08 5.01 2.46
N THR A 95 9.64 5.86 3.31
CA THR A 95 10.89 5.55 4.02
C THR A 95 10.71 4.34 4.95
N THR A 96 11.66 3.40 4.91
CA THR A 96 11.65 2.17 5.73
C THR A 96 11.85 2.45 7.22
N ALA A 97 12.30 3.64 7.61
CA ALA A 97 12.59 3.98 9.00
C ALA A 97 11.33 4.21 9.87
N ARG A 98 10.16 4.46 9.26
CA ARG A 98 8.92 4.79 9.99
C ARG A 98 8.02 3.60 10.32
N LEU A 99 8.29 2.41 9.77
CA LEU A 99 7.44 1.22 9.92
C LEU A 99 8.17 -0.01 10.48
N VAL A 100 9.33 0.16 11.11
CA VAL A 100 9.88 -0.89 11.98
C VAL A 100 9.06 -0.90 13.27
N THR A 101 7.91 -1.57 13.25
CA THR A 101 7.24 -1.99 14.49
C THR A 101 8.16 -2.98 15.17
N ARG A 102 8.82 -2.48 16.20
CA ARG A 102 9.74 -3.14 17.10
C ARG A 102 9.14 -4.47 17.60
N PHE A 103 9.71 -5.60 17.19
CA PHE A 103 9.52 -6.88 17.89
C PHE A 103 10.30 -6.81 19.20
N PHE A 104 9.62 -6.53 20.32
CA PHE A 104 10.02 -6.99 21.65
C PHE A 104 8.77 -7.25 22.47
#